data_AF-A0A497EAQ3-F1
#
_entry.id   AF-A0A497EAQ3-F1
#
_cell.length_a   1.000
_cell.length_b   1.000
_cell.length_c   1.000
_cell.angle_alpha   90.00
_cell.angle_beta   90.00
_cell.angle_gamma   90.00
#
_symmetry.space_group_name_H-M   'P 1'
#
loop_
_entity.id
_entity.type
_entity.pdbx_description
1 polymer ?
#
loop_
_entity_poly.entity_id
_entity_poly.type
_entity_poly.pdbx_seq_one_letter_code
_entity_poly.pdbx_strand_id
1 'polypeptide(L)'
;MSECQYERDVVEAAREGRWTEALQDHAASCLGCAETALVVVALAEDVDALVLEDAPLPDPKVIWIRSRLKERQERSFRATRVITWVQRAMIVCALAVGASFGPGLRELLSGLRTLLPTAALADLPLLISGPTAVLGLTFVVMALMALWNERSAAS
;
A
#
# COMPACT_ATOMS: atom_id res chain seq x y z
N MET A 1 -16.39 -37.20 9.49
CA MET A 1 -15.66 -36.78 10.72
C MET A 1 -16.69 -36.73 11.83
N SER A 2 -16.84 -37.82 12.56
CA SER A 2 -17.67 -37.89 13.75
C SER A 2 -16.89 -37.27 14.91
N GLU A 3 -17.46 -36.23 15.52
CA GLU A 3 -16.95 -35.63 16.75
C GLU A 3 -16.80 -36.72 17.82
N CYS A 4 -15.61 -36.86 18.40
CA CYS A 4 -15.35 -37.91 19.39
C CYS A 4 -15.98 -37.50 20.72
N GLN A 5 -16.75 -38.39 21.35
CA GLN A 5 -17.42 -38.05 22.62
C GLN A 5 -16.45 -37.69 23.76
N TYR A 6 -15.21 -38.20 23.71
CA TYR A 6 -14.18 -37.95 24.73
C TYR A 6 -13.30 -36.73 24.40
N GLU A 7 -13.52 -36.05 23.26
CA GLU A 7 -12.66 -34.96 22.80
C GLU A 7 -12.57 -33.84 23.83
N ARG A 8 -13.70 -33.47 24.45
CA ARG A 8 -13.74 -32.44 25.49
C ARG A 8 -12.95 -32.83 26.74
N ASP A 9 -13.10 -34.06 27.19
CA ASP A 9 -12.43 -34.57 28.39
C ASP A 9 -10.92 -34.67 28.17
N VAL A 10 -10.49 -35.06 26.96
CA VAL A 10 -9.08 -35.07 26.54
C VAL A 10 -8.50 -33.66 26.52
N VAL A 11 -9.23 -32.67 26.00
CA VAL A 11 -8.79 -31.26 25.99
C VAL A 11 -8.62 -30.73 27.41
N GLU A 12 -9.54 -31.02 28.32
CA GLU A 12 -9.45 -30.60 29.73
C GLU A 12 -8.27 -31.27 30.45
N ALA A 13 -8.12 -32.59 30.29
CA ALA A 13 -7.00 -33.35 30.84
C ALA A 13 -5.65 -32.85 30.32
N ALA A 14 -5.55 -32.56 29.02
CA ALA A 14 -4.35 -32.03 28.39
C ALA A 14 -4.00 -30.63 28.89
N ARG A 15 -5.00 -29.75 29.08
CA ARG A 15 -4.79 -28.38 29.54
C ARG A 15 -4.33 -28.31 30.99
N GLU A 16 -4.86 -29.16 31.84
CA GLU A 16 -4.56 -29.14 33.28
C GLU A 16 -3.46 -30.13 33.69
N GLY A 17 -2.98 -30.95 32.76
CA GLY A 17 -2.02 -32.03 33.02
C GLY A 17 -2.60 -33.19 33.85
N ARG A 18 -3.92 -33.27 34.02
CA ARG A 18 -4.59 -34.30 34.86
C ARG A 18 -5.18 -35.41 34.00
N TRP A 19 -4.37 -36.43 33.71
CA TRP A 19 -4.79 -37.60 32.92
C TRP A 19 -5.32 -38.73 33.79
N THR A 20 -6.41 -39.34 33.34
CA THR A 20 -6.84 -40.66 33.83
C THR A 20 -6.34 -41.74 32.87
N GLU A 21 -6.14 -42.95 33.38
CA GLU A 21 -5.65 -44.09 32.59
C GLU A 21 -6.57 -44.35 31.36
N ALA A 22 -7.89 -44.28 31.54
CA ALA A 22 -8.86 -44.44 30.47
C ALA A 22 -8.76 -43.36 29.37
N LEU A 23 -8.47 -42.10 29.72
CA LEU A 23 -8.31 -41.03 28.74
C LEU A 23 -6.97 -41.13 28.00
N GLN A 24 -5.93 -41.60 28.69
CA GLN A 24 -4.62 -41.82 28.08
C GLN A 24 -4.66 -42.97 27.06
N ASP A 25 -5.33 -44.07 27.41
CA ASP A 25 -5.58 -45.19 26.50
C ASP A 25 -6.46 -44.79 25.30
N HIS A 26 -7.46 -43.93 25.55
CA HIS A 26 -8.28 -43.40 24.47
C HIS A 26 -7.48 -42.50 23.52
N ALA A 27 -6.70 -41.56 24.03
CA ALA A 27 -5.86 -40.68 23.22
C ALA A 27 -4.81 -41.47 22.42
N ALA A 28 -4.30 -42.59 22.96
CA ALA A 28 -3.39 -43.47 22.23
C ALA A 28 -4.05 -44.26 21.08
N SER A 29 -5.37 -44.50 21.15
CA SER A 29 -6.12 -45.29 20.16
C SER A 29 -6.94 -44.43 19.18
N CYS A 30 -7.24 -43.18 19.53
CA CYS A 30 -8.00 -42.26 18.70
C CYS A 30 -7.10 -41.15 18.14
N LEU A 31 -6.86 -41.17 16.82
CA LEU A 31 -5.99 -40.19 16.13
C LEU A 31 -6.43 -38.74 16.37
N GLY A 32 -7.74 -38.46 16.34
CA GLY A 32 -8.27 -37.10 16.56
C GLY A 32 -7.96 -36.60 17.97
N CYS A 33 -8.13 -37.46 18.99
CA CYS A 33 -7.79 -37.12 20.37
C CYS A 33 -6.27 -37.03 20.60
N ALA A 34 -5.47 -37.81 19.88
CA ALA A 34 -4.01 -37.72 19.93
C ALA A 34 -3.51 -36.35 19.41
N GLU A 35 -4.04 -35.92 18.26
CA GLU A 35 -3.69 -34.63 17.65
C GLU A 35 -4.14 -33.46 18.53
N THR A 36 -5.38 -33.49 19.04
CA THR A 36 -5.87 -32.42 19.93
C THR A 36 -5.08 -32.35 21.22
N ALA A 37 -4.77 -33.50 21.85
CA ALA A 37 -3.94 -33.53 23.05
C ALA A 37 -2.56 -32.92 22.80
N LEU A 38 -1.91 -33.27 21.69
CA LEU A 38 -0.60 -32.73 21.33
C LEU A 38 -0.62 -31.21 21.16
N VAL A 39 -1.63 -30.67 20.47
CA VAL A 39 -1.79 -29.22 20.28
C VAL A 39 -2.08 -28.52 21.60
N VAL A 40 -2.97 -29.07 22.42
CA VAL A 40 -3.34 -28.46 23.70
C VAL A 40 -2.16 -28.43 24.67
N VAL A 41 -1.38 -29.50 24.75
CA VAL A 41 -0.16 -29.54 25.59
C VAL A 41 0.86 -28.50 25.11
N ALA A 42 1.13 -28.42 23.81
CA ALA A 42 2.06 -27.42 23.26
C ALA A 42 1.59 -25.97 23.56
N LEU A 43 0.30 -25.70 23.42
CA LEU A 43 -0.25 -24.38 23.75
C LEU A 43 -0.23 -24.07 25.25
N ALA A 44 -0.40 -25.09 26.11
CA ALA A 44 -0.31 -24.92 27.55
C ALA A 44 1.13 -24.55 27.97
N GLU A 45 2.15 -25.19 27.37
CA GLU A 45 3.57 -24.85 27.58
C GLU A 45 3.88 -23.41 27.16
N ASP A 46 3.35 -22.95 26.01
CA ASP A 46 3.51 -21.56 25.56
C ASP A 46 2.86 -20.57 26.55
N VAL A 47 1.70 -20.90 27.11
CA VAL A 47 1.03 -20.05 28.11
C VAL A 47 1.88 -19.97 29.38
N ASP A 48 2.40 -21.09 29.88
CA ASP A 48 3.26 -21.10 31.06
C ASP A 48 4.55 -20.28 30.84
N ALA A 49 5.14 -20.36 29.64
CA ALA A 49 6.28 -19.54 29.24
C ALA A 49 5.94 -18.04 29.21
N LEU A 50 4.75 -17.68 28.74
CA LEU A 50 4.26 -16.29 28.72
C LEU A 50 3.88 -15.76 30.10
N VAL A 51 3.43 -16.62 31.03
CA VAL A 51 3.13 -16.23 32.42
C VAL A 51 4.40 -15.89 33.20
N LEU A 52 5.53 -16.52 32.87
CA LEU A 52 6.84 -16.19 33.46
C LEU A 52 7.31 -14.78 33.06
N GLU A 53 6.89 -14.30 31.88
CA GLU A 53 7.07 -12.93 31.47
C GLU A 53 5.89 -12.10 32.02
N ASP A 54 6.09 -11.45 33.17
CA ASP A 54 5.13 -10.54 33.83
C ASP A 54 4.80 -9.27 33.00
N ALA A 55 5.02 -9.34 31.68
CA ALA A 55 4.72 -8.31 30.72
C ALA A 55 3.20 -8.21 30.51
N PRO A 56 2.62 -7.01 30.63
CA PRO A 56 1.20 -6.83 30.37
C PRO A 56 0.87 -7.22 28.93
N LEU A 57 -0.15 -8.07 28.76
CA LEU A 57 -0.62 -8.45 27.43
C LEU A 57 -0.98 -7.18 26.64
N PRO A 58 -0.53 -7.07 25.37
CA PRO A 58 -0.85 -5.92 24.54
C PRO A 58 -2.37 -5.81 24.32
N ASP A 59 -2.90 -4.59 24.42
CA ASP A 59 -4.33 -4.34 24.22
C ASP A 59 -4.81 -4.94 22.87
N PRO A 60 -5.81 -5.83 22.87
CA PRO A 60 -6.36 -6.44 21.65
C PRO A 60 -6.76 -5.40 20.59
N LYS A 61 -7.21 -4.21 21.02
CA LYS A 61 -7.55 -3.11 20.09
C LYS A 61 -6.32 -2.66 19.30
N VAL A 62 -5.16 -2.60 19.93
CA VAL A 62 -3.91 -2.18 19.28
C VAL A 62 -3.49 -3.21 18.23
N ILE A 63 -3.62 -4.51 18.53
CA ILE A 63 -3.34 -5.58 17.56
C ILE A 63 -4.26 -5.47 16.34
N TRP A 64 -5.57 -5.28 16.57
CA TRP A 64 -6.56 -5.14 15.51
C TRP A 64 -6.34 -3.88 14.66
N ILE A 65 -5.99 -2.75 15.29
CA ILE A 65 -5.68 -1.51 14.57
C ILE A 65 -4.43 -1.70 13.70
N ARG A 66 -3.37 -2.34 14.24
CA ARG A 66 -2.14 -2.63 13.48
C ARG A 66 -2.41 -3.52 12.28
N SER A 67 -3.22 -4.56 12.42
CA SER A 67 -3.58 -5.44 11.29
C SER A 67 -4.36 -4.68 10.21
N ARG A 68 -5.33 -3.85 10.62
CA ARG A 68 -6.08 -2.96 9.70
C ARG A 68 -5.20 -1.95 8.98
N LEU A 69 -4.21 -1.38 9.66
CA LEU A 69 -3.26 -0.44 9.06
C LEU A 69 -2.39 -1.13 8.00
N LYS A 70 -1.87 -2.33 8.30
CA LYS A 70 -1.11 -3.13 7.32
C LYS A 70 -1.95 -3.42 6.07
N GLU A 71 -3.19 -3.86 6.27
CA GLU A 71 -4.13 -4.13 5.16
C GLU A 71 -4.40 -2.88 4.31
N ARG A 72 -4.56 -1.71 4.95
CA ARG A 72 -4.72 -0.43 4.25
C ARG A 72 -3.47 -0.02 3.46
N GLN A 73 -2.28 -0.22 4.03
CA GLN A 73 -1.03 0.08 3.35
C GLN A 73 -0.84 -0.79 2.10
N GLU A 74 -1.11 -2.09 2.17
CA GLU A 74 -1.02 -2.98 1.00
C GLU A 74 -1.99 -2.61 -0.12
N ARG A 75 -3.14 -2.04 0.23
CA ARG A 75 -4.10 -1.50 -0.75
C ARG A 75 -3.62 -0.18 -1.35
N SER A 76 -3.03 0.72 -0.56
CA SER A 76 -2.52 1.99 -1.06
C SER A 76 -1.27 1.82 -1.95
N PHE A 77 -0.35 0.92 -1.60
CA PHE A 77 0.84 0.64 -2.42
C PHE A 77 0.48 0.18 -3.83
N ARG A 78 -0.61 -0.58 -4.00
CA ARG A 78 -1.09 -0.99 -5.33
C ARG A 78 -1.61 0.19 -6.16
N ALA A 79 -2.32 1.12 -5.53
CA ALA A 79 -2.83 2.32 -6.21
C ALA A 79 -1.68 3.28 -6.59
N THR A 80 -0.75 3.54 -5.67
CA THR A 80 0.37 4.46 -5.92
C THR A 80 1.32 3.98 -7.02
N ARG A 81 1.50 2.66 -7.16
CA ARG A 81 2.34 2.10 -8.24
C ARG A 81 1.76 2.40 -9.62
N VAL A 82 0.45 2.27 -9.82
CA VAL A 82 -0.19 2.57 -11.11
C VAL A 82 -0.11 4.06 -11.43
N ILE A 83 -0.35 4.91 -10.43
CA ILE A 83 -0.30 6.37 -10.59
C ILE A 83 1.10 6.82 -11.06
N THR A 84 2.16 6.31 -10.44
CA THR A 84 3.54 6.66 -10.83
C THR A 84 3.91 6.17 -12.23
N TRP A 85 3.42 5.00 -12.66
CA TRP A 85 3.59 4.53 -14.05
C TRP A 85 2.87 5.43 -15.06
N VAL A 86 1.64 5.84 -14.77
CA VAL A 86 0.86 6.73 -15.65
C VAL A 86 1.51 8.11 -15.74
N GLN A 87 2.01 8.67 -14.63
CA GLN A 87 2.73 9.94 -14.64
C GLN A 87 4.00 9.88 -15.50
N ARG A 88 4.79 8.80 -15.37
CA ARG A 88 5.98 8.60 -16.21
C ARG A 88 5.64 8.47 -17.69
N ALA A 89 4.59 7.70 -18.02
CA ALA A 89 4.10 7.59 -19.39
C ALA A 89 3.67 8.95 -19.96
N MET A 90 2.96 9.76 -19.18
CA MET A 90 2.52 11.10 -19.58
C MET A 90 3.71 12.02 -19.89
N ILE A 91 4.75 12.03 -19.04
CA ILE A 91 5.96 12.84 -19.27
C ILE A 91 6.67 12.41 -20.56
N VAL A 92 6.83 11.10 -20.78
CA VAL A 92 7.46 10.57 -22.00
C VAL A 92 6.65 10.96 -23.25
N CYS A 93 5.33 10.83 -23.20
CA CYS A 93 4.46 11.27 -24.30
C CYS A 93 4.57 12.77 -24.56
N ALA A 94 4.57 13.61 -23.52
CA ALA A 94 4.70 15.05 -23.65
C ALA A 94 6.04 15.44 -24.30
N LEU A 95 7.14 14.80 -23.90
CA LEU A 95 8.46 15.01 -24.51
C LEU A 95 8.51 14.55 -25.97
N ALA A 96 7.89 13.41 -26.30
CA ALA A 96 7.85 12.89 -27.67
C ALA A 96 7.07 13.82 -28.62
N VAL A 97 5.92 14.34 -28.17
CA VAL A 97 5.13 15.32 -28.92
C VAL A 97 5.91 16.63 -29.07
N GLY A 98 6.51 17.13 -27.99
CA GLY A 98 7.32 18.35 -28.02
C GLY A 98 8.52 18.25 -28.96
N ALA A 99 9.20 17.09 -29.00
CA ALA A 99 10.31 16.85 -29.92
C ALA A 99 9.87 16.78 -31.39
N SER A 100 8.70 16.20 -31.66
CA SER A 100 8.18 16.04 -33.02
C SER A 100 7.67 17.36 -33.62
N PHE A 101 7.00 18.19 -32.82
CA PHE A 101 6.41 19.46 -33.27
C PHE A 101 7.29 20.69 -33.01
N GLY A 102 8.29 20.56 -32.14
CA GLY A 102 9.23 21.63 -31.77
C GLY A 102 9.95 22.28 -32.95
N PRO A 103 10.61 21.53 -33.86
CA PRO A 103 11.36 22.14 -34.96
C PRO A 103 10.45 22.86 -35.95
N GLY A 104 9.31 22.26 -36.33
CA GLY A 104 8.33 22.89 -37.23
C GLY A 104 7.71 24.16 -36.65
N LEU A 105 7.39 24.16 -35.34
CA LEU A 105 6.88 25.35 -34.65
C LEU A 105 7.94 26.44 -34.53
N ARG A 106 9.20 26.07 -34.30
CA ARG A 106 10.33 27.00 -34.18
C ARG A 106 10.60 27.73 -35.50
N GLU A 107 10.55 27.02 -36.63
CA GLU A 107 10.70 27.64 -37.95
C GLU A 107 9.56 28.61 -38.24
N LEU A 108 8.32 28.21 -37.97
CA LEU A 108 7.13 29.05 -38.14
C LEU A 108 7.18 30.31 -37.26
N LEU A 109 7.59 30.18 -35.98
CA LEU A 109 7.78 31.32 -35.09
C LEU A 109 8.92 32.24 -35.54
N SER A 110 10.00 31.69 -36.07
CA SER A 110 11.14 32.49 -36.54
C SER A 110 10.77 33.33 -37.77
N GLY A 111 10.00 32.76 -38.71
CA GLY A 111 9.47 33.48 -39.86
C GLY A 111 8.44 34.55 -39.45
N LEU A 112 7.60 34.25 -38.45
CA LEU A 112 6.65 35.23 -37.91
C LEU A 112 7.38 36.38 -37.18
N ARG A 113 8.45 36.08 -36.44
CA ARG A 113 9.28 37.08 -35.75
C ARG A 113 10.01 38.02 -36.71
N THR A 114 10.43 37.54 -37.88
CA THR A 114 11.01 38.41 -38.90
C THR A 114 9.98 39.33 -39.57
N LEU A 115 8.70 38.96 -39.53
CA LEU A 115 7.60 39.74 -40.11
C LEU A 115 6.95 40.71 -39.12
N LEU A 116 7.23 40.58 -37.82
CA LEU A 116 6.66 41.40 -36.76
C LEU A 116 7.70 42.43 -36.26
N PRO A 117 7.80 43.62 -36.87
CA PRO A 117 8.54 44.72 -36.27
C PRO A 117 7.84 45.14 -34.97
N THR A 118 8.61 45.68 -34.03
CA THR A 118 8.27 46.06 -32.65
C THR A 118 7.02 46.92 -32.45
N ALA A 119 6.38 47.41 -33.53
CA ALA A 119 5.11 48.13 -33.51
C ALA A 119 3.89 47.25 -33.18
N ALA A 120 3.97 45.93 -33.40
CA ALA A 120 2.86 45.01 -33.12
C ALA A 120 2.71 44.63 -31.62
N LEU A 121 3.63 45.10 -30.76
CA LEU A 121 3.56 44.88 -29.31
C LEU A 121 2.43 45.68 -28.64
N ALA A 122 1.76 46.58 -29.36
CA ALA A 122 0.62 47.35 -28.87
C ALA A 122 -0.70 46.53 -28.78
N ASP A 123 -0.83 45.42 -29.52
CA ASP A 123 -2.04 44.59 -29.55
C ASP A 123 -1.93 43.32 -28.67
N LEU A 124 -1.00 43.32 -27.71
CA LEU A 124 -0.72 42.19 -26.82
C LEU A 124 -1.88 41.66 -25.96
N PRO A 125 -2.94 42.40 -25.55
CA PRO A 125 -3.92 41.84 -24.64
C PRO A 125 -4.82 40.77 -25.28
N LEU A 126 -4.83 40.61 -26.61
CA LEU A 126 -5.66 39.61 -27.28
C LEU A 126 -4.99 38.24 -27.47
N LEU A 127 -3.66 38.13 -27.32
CA LEU A 127 -2.94 36.85 -27.45
C LEU A 127 -2.79 36.07 -26.13
N ILE A 128 -3.01 36.72 -24.99
CA ILE A 128 -2.96 36.09 -23.66
C ILE A 128 -4.22 35.25 -23.39
N SER A 129 -5.31 35.46 -24.14
CA SER A 129 -6.55 34.67 -24.07
C SER A 129 -6.53 33.39 -24.92
N GLY A 130 -5.39 33.07 -25.55
CA GLY A 130 -5.25 31.83 -26.29
C GLY A 130 -5.31 30.62 -25.34
N PRO A 131 -6.10 29.57 -25.63
CA PRO A 131 -6.15 28.35 -24.81
C PRO A 131 -4.76 27.71 -24.64
N THR A 132 -3.84 27.97 -25.56
CA THR A 132 -2.44 27.51 -25.52
C THR A 132 -1.61 28.14 -24.39
N ALA A 133 -1.83 29.41 -24.05
CA ALA A 133 -1.12 30.07 -22.94
C ALA A 133 -1.60 29.53 -21.59
N VAL A 134 -2.92 29.27 -21.47
CA VAL A 134 -3.52 28.65 -20.29
C VAL A 134 -3.01 27.20 -20.12
N LEU A 135 -2.92 26.44 -21.21
CA LEU A 135 -2.35 25.09 -21.19
C LEU A 135 -0.85 25.09 -20.84
N GLY A 136 -0.08 26.03 -21.39
CA GLY A 136 1.34 26.17 -21.04
C GLY A 136 1.55 26.51 -19.56
N LEU A 137 0.79 27.48 -19.04
CA LEU A 137 0.87 27.90 -17.65
C LEU A 137 0.42 26.80 -16.68
N THR A 138 -0.64 26.06 -17.00
CA THR A 138 -1.10 24.93 -16.19
C THR A 138 -0.08 23.79 -16.17
N PHE A 139 0.58 23.49 -17.29
CA PHE A 139 1.67 22.50 -17.34
C PHE A 139 2.86 22.91 -16.46
N VAL A 140 3.26 24.18 -16.49
CA VAL A 140 4.37 24.70 -15.67
C VAL A 140 4.04 24.66 -14.19
N VAL A 141 2.81 25.04 -13.81
CA VAL A 141 2.34 25.00 -12.42
C VAL A 141 2.29 23.56 -11.89
N MET A 142 1.80 22.61 -12.69
CA MET A 142 1.79 21.19 -12.31
C MET A 142 3.20 20.61 -12.13
N ALA A 143 4.13 20.98 -13.02
CA ALA A 143 5.53 20.53 -12.91
C ALA A 143 6.20 21.06 -11.63
N LEU A 144 5.95 22.33 -11.27
CA LEU A 144 6.46 22.93 -10.04
C LEU A 144 5.87 22.27 -8.78
N MET A 145 4.58 21.96 -8.76
CA MET A 145 3.97 21.25 -7.61
C MET A 145 4.51 19.84 -7.44
N ALA A 146 4.73 19.10 -8.55
CA ALA A 146 5.30 17.76 -8.48
C ALA A 146 6.71 17.78 -7.89
N LEU A 147 7.55 18.71 -8.33
CA LEU A 147 8.91 18.92 -7.80
C LEU A 147 8.90 19.32 -6.32
N TRP A 148 7.94 20.14 -5.89
CA TRP A 148 7.85 20.53 -4.49
C TRP A 148 7.46 19.36 -3.59
N ASN A 149 6.51 18.53 -4.04
CA ASN A 149 6.04 17.36 -3.31
C ASN A 149 7.14 16.30 -3.12
N GLU A 150 7.96 16.06 -4.15
CA GLU A 150 9.14 15.19 -4.04
C GLU A 150 10.13 15.72 -3.00
N ARG A 151 10.31 17.06 -2.94
CA ARG A 151 11.20 17.69 -1.95
C ARG A 151 10.66 17.59 -0.52
N SER A 152 9.35 17.74 -0.31
CA SER A 152 8.75 17.60 1.02
C SER A 152 8.67 16.16 1.52
N ALA A 153 8.67 15.18 0.63
CA ALA A 153 8.69 13.76 1.02
C ALA A 153 10.09 13.28 1.44
N ALA A 154 11.14 14.06 1.13
CA ALA A 154 12.53 13.75 1.42
C ALA A 154 13.07 14.44 2.69
N SER A 155 12.30 15.34 3.30
CA SER A 155 12.62 16.06 4.55
C SER A 155 11.78 15.56 5.72
#